data_AF-A0A6N0HWZ3-F1
#
_entry.id   AF-A0A6N0HWZ3-F1
#
_cell.length_a   1.000
_cell.length_b   1.000
_cell.length_c   1.000
_cell.angle_alpha   90.00
_cell.angle_beta   90.00
_cell.angle_gamma   90.00
#
_symmetry.space_group_name_H-M   'P 1'
#
loop_
_entity.id
_entity.type
_entity.pdbx_description
1 polymer ?
#
loop_
_entity_poly.entity_id
_entity_poly.type
_entity_poly.pdbx_seq_one_letter_code
_entity_poly.pdbx_strand_id
1 'polypeptide(L)'
;MTQLNTELPANMDCASDAEPSEESIIVQLTALKDQLSDLTTDASAVNRANLLLDISSLQHQVGESEEAWQNGHDAFKVFLENEQWEQAAQACEVIFKAEMDDALPALGQGIWLSVTYPIDPQVSVAMLEYVVDETPHDSDGAAVAATTAYFLADMRSEGKKREDLTLYAGNLLANVARRHSNIEGQDAFDLWMERLELKDPDKFLIRLRNVIDVLVQEDWWFDREALQEQLPES
;
A
#
# COMPACT_ATOMS: atom_id res chain seq x y z
N MET A 1 24.66 21.27 -55.86
CA MET A 1 23.63 20.31 -55.43
C MET A 1 24.03 19.80 -54.06
N THR A 2 23.26 20.24 -53.07
CA THR A 2 23.48 20.09 -51.64
C THR A 2 23.15 18.66 -51.20
N GLN A 3 24.05 17.97 -50.52
CA GLN A 3 23.70 16.81 -49.70
C GLN A 3 23.54 17.30 -48.26
N LEU A 4 22.30 17.25 -47.76
CA LEU A 4 21.98 17.39 -46.35
C LEU A 4 22.46 16.14 -45.62
N ASN A 5 23.55 16.26 -44.87
CA ASN A 5 23.87 15.33 -43.80
C ASN A 5 23.07 15.79 -42.57
N THR A 6 21.98 15.09 -42.26
CA THR A 6 21.21 15.30 -41.04
C THR A 6 21.62 14.20 -40.07
N GLU A 7 22.68 14.45 -39.30
CA GLU A 7 22.92 13.72 -38.06
C GLU A 7 21.97 14.30 -37.01
N LEU A 8 20.91 13.55 -36.70
CA LEU A 8 20.10 13.76 -35.51
C LEU A 8 20.94 13.35 -34.29
N PRO A 9 21.17 14.23 -33.30
CA PRO A 9 21.76 13.79 -32.05
C PRO A 9 20.76 12.89 -31.33
N ALA A 10 21.18 11.66 -31.06
CA ALA A 10 20.57 10.78 -30.08
C ALA A 10 20.75 11.39 -28.69
N ASN A 11 19.89 12.33 -28.32
CA ASN A 11 19.66 12.64 -26.91
C ASN A 11 18.46 11.81 -26.47
N MET A 12 18.75 10.56 -26.16
CA MET A 12 17.83 9.71 -25.43
C MET A 12 17.91 10.22 -24.00
N ASP A 13 16.97 11.10 -23.63
CA ASP A 13 16.69 11.46 -22.25
C ASP A 13 16.40 10.16 -21.50
N CYS A 14 17.43 9.63 -20.85
CA CYS A 14 17.28 8.75 -19.72
C CYS A 14 16.74 9.65 -18.62
N ALA A 15 15.42 9.84 -18.59
CA ALA A 15 14.73 10.45 -17.46
C ALA A 15 15.17 9.65 -16.23
N SER A 16 15.94 10.29 -15.36
CA SER A 16 16.60 9.61 -14.25
C SER A 16 15.56 9.13 -13.25
N ASP A 17 15.47 7.82 -13.07
CA ASP A 17 15.03 7.18 -11.82
C ASP A 17 16.09 7.42 -10.72
N ALA A 18 16.53 8.68 -10.56
CA ALA A 18 17.39 9.07 -9.46
C ALA A 18 16.48 9.30 -8.26
N GLU A 19 16.66 8.49 -7.22
CA GLU A 19 16.06 8.74 -5.92
C GLU A 19 16.31 10.20 -5.51
N PRO A 20 15.27 10.92 -5.04
CA PRO A 20 15.43 12.31 -4.65
C PRO A 20 16.51 12.45 -3.58
N SER A 21 17.34 13.49 -3.68
CA SER A 21 18.32 13.75 -2.63
C SER A 21 17.60 14.11 -1.32
N GLU A 22 18.21 13.77 -0.19
CA GLU A 22 17.71 14.15 1.14
C GLU A 22 17.47 15.67 1.24
N GLU A 23 18.36 16.48 0.66
CA GLU A 23 18.18 17.94 0.57
C GLU A 23 16.89 18.35 -0.18
N SER A 24 16.56 17.66 -1.29
CA SER A 24 15.32 17.90 -2.02
C SER A 24 14.09 17.53 -1.19
N ILE A 25 14.14 16.43 -0.43
CA ILE A 25 13.07 16.00 0.46
C ILE A 25 12.84 17.04 1.56
N ILE A 26 13.91 17.53 2.19
CA ILE A 26 13.84 18.57 3.23
C ILE A 26 13.22 19.87 2.69
N VAL A 27 13.58 20.27 1.47
CA VAL A 27 12.99 21.46 0.81
C VAL A 27 11.49 21.27 0.60
N GLN A 28 11.05 20.11 0.10
CA GLN A 28 9.64 19.81 -0.11
C GLN A 28 8.87 19.75 1.21
N LEU A 29 9.44 19.08 2.23
CA LEU A 29 8.87 19.01 3.57
C LEU A 29 8.67 20.40 4.19
N THR A 30 9.65 21.29 4.03
CA THR A 30 9.57 22.68 4.51
C THR A 30 8.43 23.42 3.80
N ALA A 31 8.34 23.31 2.47
CA ALA A 31 7.29 23.96 1.69
C ALA A 31 5.88 23.49 2.08
N LEU A 32 5.70 22.19 2.36
CA LEU A 32 4.42 21.65 2.82
C LEU A 32 4.08 22.10 4.25
N LYS A 33 5.07 22.14 5.16
CA LYS A 33 4.89 22.67 6.52
C LYS A 33 4.47 24.14 6.49
N ASP A 34 5.08 24.95 5.61
CA ASP A 34 4.69 26.36 5.40
C ASP A 34 3.25 26.45 4.85
N GLN A 35 2.91 25.66 3.84
CA GLN A 35 1.56 25.60 3.28
C GLN A 35 0.50 25.21 4.33
N LEU A 36 0.82 24.24 5.20
CA LEU A 36 -0.04 23.83 6.31
C LEU A 36 -0.24 24.97 7.32
N SER A 37 0.80 25.77 7.58
CA SER A 37 0.73 26.92 8.49
C SER A 37 -0.10 28.08 7.91
N ASP A 38 -0.06 28.25 6.59
CA ASP A 38 -0.81 29.27 5.86
C ASP A 38 -2.27 28.89 5.59
N LEU A 39 -2.67 27.63 5.86
CA LEU A 39 -4.06 27.21 5.73
C LEU A 39 -4.96 28.05 6.64
N THR A 40 -5.93 28.70 5.99
CA THR A 40 -6.98 29.46 6.66
C THR A 40 -7.88 28.56 7.51
N THR A 41 -8.59 29.16 8.47
CA THR A 41 -9.45 28.43 9.40
C THR A 41 -10.71 27.85 8.74
N ASP A 42 -11.06 28.29 7.54
CA ASP A 42 -12.16 27.79 6.71
C ASP A 42 -11.75 26.66 5.75
N ALA A 43 -10.46 26.31 5.68
CA ALA A 43 -10.00 25.16 4.92
C ALA A 43 -10.67 23.86 5.43
N SER A 44 -11.08 22.99 4.50
CA SER A 44 -11.72 21.72 4.88
C SER A 44 -10.77 20.85 5.71
N ALA A 45 -11.33 20.05 6.62
CA ALA A 45 -10.55 19.11 7.41
C ALA A 45 -9.76 18.14 6.51
N VAL A 46 -10.38 17.66 5.44
CA VAL A 46 -9.74 16.75 4.46
C VAL A 46 -8.55 17.42 3.74
N ASN A 47 -8.65 18.70 3.37
CA ASN A 47 -7.51 19.40 2.75
C ASN A 47 -6.32 19.52 3.70
N ARG A 48 -6.59 19.77 4.99
CA ARG A 48 -5.56 19.78 6.03
C ARG A 48 -4.96 18.39 6.22
N ALA A 49 -5.79 17.34 6.25
CA ALA A 49 -5.35 15.96 6.40
C ALA A 49 -4.49 15.48 5.22
N ASN A 50 -4.80 15.88 3.99
CA ASN A 50 -3.94 15.60 2.83
C ASN A 50 -2.53 16.19 3.01
N LEU A 51 -2.42 17.45 3.44
CA LEU A 51 -1.11 18.04 3.74
C LEU A 51 -0.39 17.30 4.87
N LEU A 52 -1.11 16.88 5.92
CA LEU A 52 -0.51 16.10 7.01
C LEU A 52 0.01 14.75 6.52
N LEU A 53 -0.71 14.06 5.64
CA LEU A 53 -0.29 12.79 5.04
C LEU A 53 0.97 12.96 4.17
N ASP A 54 1.00 14.00 3.33
CA ASP A 54 2.16 14.31 2.49
C ASP A 54 3.38 14.66 3.35
N ILE A 55 3.19 15.48 4.39
CA ILE A 55 4.22 15.83 5.38
C ILE A 55 4.72 14.56 6.06
N SER A 56 3.83 13.73 6.60
CA SER A 56 4.22 12.53 7.36
C SER A 56 5.00 11.53 6.50
N SER A 57 4.65 11.40 5.23
CA SER A 57 5.36 10.54 4.27
C SER A 57 6.81 11.01 4.04
N LEU A 58 7.04 12.33 3.91
CA LEU A 58 8.39 12.88 3.79
C LEU A 58 9.16 12.83 5.12
N GLN A 59 8.47 12.99 6.24
CA GLN A 59 9.08 12.89 7.58
C GLN A 59 9.67 11.51 7.84
N HIS A 60 8.94 10.45 7.49
CA HIS A 60 9.47 9.10 7.53
C HIS A 60 10.78 8.97 6.72
N GLN A 61 10.83 9.54 5.51
CA GLN A 61 12.01 9.45 4.64
C GLN A 61 13.25 10.18 5.19
N VAL A 62 13.08 11.21 6.01
CA VAL A 62 14.19 11.94 6.66
C VAL A 62 14.45 11.49 8.10
N GLY A 63 13.77 10.44 8.57
CA GLY A 63 13.94 9.88 9.92
C GLY A 63 13.26 10.68 11.05
N GLU A 64 12.30 11.55 10.73
CA GLU A 64 11.41 12.22 11.71
C GLU A 64 10.26 11.27 12.10
N SER A 65 10.58 10.10 12.68
CA SER A 65 9.60 9.02 12.93
C SER A 65 8.47 9.42 13.88
N GLU A 66 8.75 10.13 14.97
CA GLU A 66 7.73 10.54 15.95
C GLU A 66 6.74 11.53 15.34
N GLU A 67 7.22 12.48 14.55
CA GLU A 67 6.37 13.43 13.86
C GLU A 67 5.60 12.80 12.69
N ALA A 68 6.21 11.89 11.95
CA ALA A 68 5.53 11.11 10.91
C ALA A 68 4.37 10.30 11.51
N TRP A 69 4.62 9.64 12.64
CA TRP A 69 3.61 8.91 13.41
C TRP A 69 2.45 9.83 13.82
N GLN A 70 2.75 10.96 14.47
CA GLN A 70 1.73 11.88 14.97
C GLN A 70 0.87 12.45 13.83
N ASN A 71 1.50 12.96 12.76
CA ASN A 71 0.80 13.52 11.61
C ASN A 71 0.00 12.45 10.85
N GLY A 72 0.53 11.24 10.75
CA GLY A 72 -0.18 10.08 10.19
C GLY A 72 -1.47 9.77 10.94
N HIS A 73 -1.43 9.72 12.28
CA HIS A 73 -2.64 9.49 13.08
C HIS A 73 -3.67 10.61 12.96
N ASP A 74 -3.22 11.86 12.92
CA ASP A 74 -4.11 13.01 12.79
C ASP A 74 -4.79 13.03 11.41
N ALA A 75 -4.05 12.69 10.35
CA ALA A 75 -4.61 12.52 9.01
C ALA A 75 -5.58 11.33 8.94
N PHE A 76 -5.20 10.17 9.50
CA PHE A 76 -6.00 8.95 9.52
C PHE A 76 -7.41 9.19 10.08
N LYS A 77 -7.51 9.83 11.26
CA LYS A 77 -8.80 10.10 11.91
C LYS A 77 -9.73 10.90 11.01
N VAL A 78 -9.21 11.96 10.37
CA VAL A 78 -10.00 12.80 9.47
C VAL A 78 -10.43 12.02 8.23
N PHE A 79 -9.54 11.23 7.64
CA PHE A 79 -9.88 10.42 6.47
C PHE A 79 -10.94 9.38 6.78
N LEU A 80 -10.83 8.69 7.92
CA LEU A 80 -11.81 7.73 8.38
C LEU A 80 -13.20 8.37 8.58
N GLU A 81 -13.26 9.52 9.26
CA GLU A 81 -14.52 10.26 9.50
C GLU A 81 -15.17 10.79 8.23
N ASN A 82 -14.40 11.01 7.16
CA ASN A 82 -14.85 11.56 5.88
C ASN A 82 -14.87 10.50 4.76
N GLU A 83 -14.81 9.21 5.11
CA GLU A 83 -14.88 8.08 4.18
C GLU A 83 -13.83 8.15 3.05
N GLN A 84 -12.68 8.76 3.32
CA GLN A 84 -11.52 8.85 2.41
C GLN A 84 -10.67 7.57 2.57
N TRP A 85 -11.23 6.43 2.15
CA TRP A 85 -10.67 5.10 2.47
C TRP A 85 -9.26 4.86 1.94
N GLU A 86 -8.93 5.40 0.75
CA GLU A 86 -7.60 5.27 0.16
C GLU A 86 -6.56 6.01 0.98
N GLN A 87 -6.84 7.27 1.32
CA GLN A 87 -5.95 8.10 2.13
C GLN A 87 -5.86 7.59 3.57
N ALA A 88 -6.93 7.02 4.12
CA ALA A 88 -6.89 6.35 5.42
C ALA A 88 -5.93 5.15 5.39
N ALA A 89 -5.95 4.32 4.33
CA ALA A 89 -5.01 3.21 4.18
C ALA A 89 -3.55 3.71 4.01
N GLN A 90 -3.32 4.78 3.25
CA GLN A 90 -2.00 5.41 3.13
C GLN A 90 -1.51 6.02 4.44
N ALA A 91 -2.39 6.60 5.25
CA ALA A 91 -2.03 7.08 6.58
C ALA A 91 -1.60 5.93 7.50
N CYS A 92 -2.31 4.79 7.47
CA CYS A 92 -1.89 3.56 8.15
C CYS A 92 -0.51 3.08 7.70
N GLU A 93 -0.19 3.18 6.40
CA GLU A 93 1.13 2.84 5.88
C GLU A 93 2.23 3.70 6.51
N VAL A 94 2.03 5.02 6.60
CA VAL A 94 2.99 5.93 7.21
C VAL A 94 3.16 5.64 8.70
N ILE A 95 2.06 5.36 9.42
CA ILE A 95 2.12 5.01 10.85
C ILE A 95 2.89 3.70 11.06
N PHE A 96 2.64 2.68 10.22
CA PHE A 96 3.40 1.43 10.24
C PHE A 96 4.90 1.68 10.03
N LYS A 97 5.24 2.46 9.01
CA LYS A 97 6.61 2.83 8.66
C LYS A 97 7.34 3.68 9.70
N ALA A 98 6.62 4.33 10.60
CA ALA A 98 7.23 5.07 11.70
C ALA A 98 7.80 4.15 12.79
N GLU A 99 7.50 2.84 12.76
CA GLU A 99 8.03 1.81 13.67
C GLU A 99 7.78 2.09 15.16
N MET A 100 6.67 2.77 15.46
CA MET A 100 6.21 2.98 16.84
C MET A 100 5.44 1.76 17.37
N ASP A 101 5.04 1.79 18.66
CA ASP A 101 4.46 0.64 19.36
C ASP A 101 3.21 0.05 18.68
N ASP A 102 2.47 0.84 17.90
CA ASP A 102 1.25 0.44 17.19
C ASP A 102 1.44 0.24 15.68
N ALA A 103 2.68 0.04 15.21
CA ALA A 103 2.98 -0.19 13.79
C ALA A 103 2.23 -1.40 13.21
N LEU A 104 2.23 -2.55 13.89
CA LEU A 104 1.53 -3.75 13.43
C LEU A 104 0.00 -3.57 13.42
N PRO A 105 -0.63 -3.00 14.47
CA PRO A 105 -2.01 -2.56 14.41
C PRO A 105 -2.31 -1.65 13.21
N ALA A 106 -1.48 -0.65 12.95
CA ALA A 106 -1.64 0.26 11.82
C ALA A 106 -1.67 -0.51 10.48
N LEU A 107 -0.71 -1.43 10.29
CA LEU A 107 -0.65 -2.27 9.09
C LEU A 107 -1.95 -3.08 8.92
N GLY A 108 -2.41 -3.76 9.97
CA GLY A 108 -3.62 -4.58 9.92
C GLY A 108 -4.88 -3.78 9.58
N GLN A 109 -5.02 -2.57 10.13
CA GLN A 109 -6.13 -1.67 9.82
C GLN A 109 -6.09 -1.17 8.37
N GLY A 110 -4.92 -0.77 7.88
CA GLY A 110 -4.75 -0.30 6.51
C GLY A 110 -5.01 -1.42 5.48
N ILE A 111 -4.63 -2.66 5.77
CA ILE A 111 -5.00 -3.83 4.95
C ILE A 111 -6.51 -4.06 4.99
N TRP A 112 -7.13 -3.98 6.18
CA TRP A 112 -8.58 -4.15 6.30
C TRP A 112 -9.32 -3.13 5.42
N LEU A 113 -8.94 -1.85 5.48
CA LEU A 113 -9.51 -0.80 4.64
C LEU A 113 -9.26 -1.08 3.15
N SER A 114 -8.03 -1.44 2.80
CA SER A 114 -7.62 -1.71 1.41
C SER A 114 -8.37 -2.88 0.79
N VAL A 115 -8.68 -3.92 1.56
CA VAL A 115 -9.40 -5.10 1.06
C VAL A 115 -10.90 -4.83 1.04
N THR A 116 -11.44 -4.13 2.05
CA THR A 116 -12.87 -3.94 2.23
C THR A 116 -13.46 -2.93 1.25
N TYR A 117 -12.75 -1.82 0.99
CA TYR A 117 -13.25 -0.74 0.13
C TYR A 117 -12.60 -0.75 -1.26
N PRO A 118 -13.32 -0.27 -2.30
CA PRO A 118 -12.81 -0.23 -3.66
C PRO A 118 -11.86 0.97 -3.88
N ILE A 119 -10.68 0.93 -3.25
CA ILE A 119 -9.60 1.91 -3.43
C ILE A 119 -8.69 1.53 -4.61
N ASP A 120 -7.72 2.39 -4.95
CA ASP A 120 -6.72 2.06 -5.96
C ASP A 120 -6.03 0.72 -5.65
N PRO A 121 -6.05 -0.26 -6.58
CA PRO A 121 -5.40 -1.54 -6.35
C PRO A 121 -3.89 -1.44 -6.14
N GLN A 122 -3.21 -0.38 -6.57
CA GLN A 122 -1.79 -0.18 -6.27
C GLN A 122 -1.56 -0.01 -4.77
N VAL A 123 -2.38 0.79 -4.09
CA VAL A 123 -2.34 0.96 -2.64
C VAL A 123 -2.65 -0.37 -1.96
N SER A 124 -3.66 -1.10 -2.44
CA SER A 124 -4.01 -2.41 -1.88
C SER A 124 -2.87 -3.43 -1.99
N VAL A 125 -2.19 -3.47 -3.14
CA VAL A 125 -1.04 -4.36 -3.39
C VAL A 125 0.12 -3.99 -2.48
N ALA A 126 0.46 -2.71 -2.36
CA ALA A 126 1.52 -2.23 -1.48
C ALA A 126 1.27 -2.60 -0.01
N MET A 127 0.04 -2.43 0.49
CA MET A 127 -0.32 -2.81 1.86
C MET A 127 -0.17 -4.32 2.13
N LEU A 128 -0.51 -5.16 1.15
CA LEU A 128 -0.38 -6.62 1.27
C LEU A 128 1.07 -7.09 1.13
N GLU A 129 1.90 -6.35 0.40
CA GLU A 129 3.33 -6.62 0.29
C GLU A 129 4.05 -6.48 1.63
N TYR A 130 3.70 -5.50 2.47
CA TYR A 130 4.27 -5.42 3.83
C TYR A 130 3.98 -6.68 4.65
N VAL A 131 2.82 -7.32 4.49
CA VAL A 131 2.58 -8.63 5.15
C VAL A 131 3.54 -9.69 4.63
N VAL A 132 3.82 -9.71 3.33
CA VAL A 132 4.76 -10.66 2.74
C VAL A 132 6.16 -10.45 3.32
N ASP A 133 6.58 -9.21 3.51
CA ASP A 133 7.91 -8.86 4.01
C ASP A 133 8.05 -9.10 5.51
N GLU A 134 7.04 -8.75 6.30
CA GLU A 134 7.04 -8.91 7.77
C GLU A 134 6.81 -10.37 8.21
N THR A 135 6.25 -11.22 7.35
CA THR A 135 5.92 -12.60 7.71
C THR A 135 7.08 -13.57 7.38
N PRO A 136 7.41 -14.51 8.29
CA PRO A 136 8.40 -15.57 8.05
C PRO A 136 8.19 -16.31 6.72
N HIS A 137 9.29 -16.73 6.10
CA HIS A 137 9.27 -17.31 4.76
C HIS A 137 8.42 -18.59 4.63
N ASP A 138 8.27 -19.37 5.69
CA ASP A 138 7.52 -20.62 5.77
C ASP A 138 6.08 -20.46 6.28
N SER A 139 5.61 -19.22 6.43
CA SER A 139 4.24 -18.93 6.85
C SER A 139 3.28 -18.84 5.68
N ASP A 140 2.13 -19.51 5.83
CA ASP A 140 1.02 -19.39 4.89
C ASP A 140 0.47 -17.94 4.80
N GLY A 141 0.69 -17.09 5.81
CA GLY A 141 0.19 -15.71 5.84
C GLY A 141 0.70 -14.89 4.65
N ALA A 142 1.96 -15.07 4.27
CA ALA A 142 2.53 -14.42 3.09
C ALA A 142 1.93 -14.95 1.78
N ALA A 143 1.63 -16.25 1.71
CA ALA A 143 1.00 -16.84 0.53
C ALA A 143 -0.43 -16.31 0.33
N VAL A 144 -1.18 -16.17 1.42
CA VAL A 144 -2.51 -15.56 1.44
C VAL A 144 -2.45 -14.08 1.05
N ALA A 145 -1.52 -13.31 1.61
CA ALA A 145 -1.37 -11.89 1.29
C ALA A 145 -1.02 -11.65 -0.19
N ALA A 146 -0.01 -12.36 -0.71
CA ALA A 146 0.40 -12.24 -2.11
C ALA A 146 -0.70 -12.69 -3.09
N THR A 147 -1.45 -13.75 -2.74
CA THR A 147 -2.62 -14.19 -3.54
C THR A 147 -3.71 -13.14 -3.54
N THR A 148 -3.98 -12.53 -2.38
CA THR A 148 -4.96 -11.44 -2.27
C THR A 148 -4.53 -10.23 -3.10
N ALA A 149 -3.23 -9.88 -3.09
CA ALA A 149 -2.71 -8.76 -3.87
C ALA A 149 -2.92 -9.00 -5.37
N TYR A 150 -2.62 -10.20 -5.86
CA TYR A 150 -2.89 -10.60 -7.24
C TYR A 150 -4.37 -10.53 -7.58
N PHE A 151 -5.23 -11.07 -6.71
CA PHE A 151 -6.69 -11.06 -6.88
C PHE A 151 -7.24 -9.63 -6.97
N LEU A 152 -6.84 -8.73 -6.07
CA LEU A 152 -7.29 -7.35 -6.08
C LEU A 152 -6.77 -6.57 -7.30
N ALA A 153 -5.51 -6.78 -7.69
CA ALA A 153 -4.96 -6.21 -8.91
C ALA A 153 -5.79 -6.63 -10.12
N ASP A 154 -6.11 -7.93 -10.25
CA ASP A 154 -6.88 -8.45 -11.37
C ASP A 154 -8.33 -7.93 -11.41
N MET A 155 -8.96 -7.82 -10.24
CA MET A 155 -10.37 -7.45 -10.10
C MET A 155 -10.64 -5.94 -10.19
N ARG A 156 -9.71 -5.08 -9.73
CA ARG A 156 -9.94 -3.63 -9.57
C ARG A 156 -9.21 -2.76 -10.59
N SER A 157 -8.41 -3.34 -11.48
CA SER A 157 -7.71 -2.58 -12.51
C SER A 157 -8.06 -3.04 -13.92
N GLU A 158 -7.79 -2.19 -14.91
CA GLU A 158 -8.10 -2.45 -16.31
C GLU A 158 -6.94 -2.06 -17.24
N GLY A 159 -6.97 -2.61 -18.46
CA GLY A 159 -6.00 -2.30 -19.53
C GLY A 159 -4.55 -2.49 -19.09
N LYS A 160 -3.68 -1.56 -19.49
CA LYS A 160 -2.25 -1.62 -19.20
C LYS A 160 -1.95 -1.65 -17.69
N LYS A 161 -2.72 -0.91 -16.87
CA LYS A 161 -2.52 -0.91 -15.42
C LYS A 161 -2.74 -2.32 -14.83
N ARG A 162 -3.73 -3.06 -15.34
CA ARG A 162 -3.95 -4.46 -14.95
C ARG A 162 -2.82 -5.36 -15.36
N GLU A 163 -2.35 -5.25 -16.59
CA GLU A 163 -1.22 -6.04 -17.09
C GLU A 163 0.02 -5.85 -16.22
N ASP A 164 0.39 -4.58 -15.96
CA ASP A 164 1.56 -4.23 -15.16
C ASP A 164 1.41 -4.70 -13.70
N LEU A 165 0.24 -4.46 -13.08
CA LEU A 165 0.03 -4.72 -11.66
C LEU A 165 -0.17 -6.21 -11.35
N THR A 166 -0.86 -6.96 -12.21
CA THR A 166 -0.98 -8.42 -12.07
C THR A 166 0.34 -9.14 -12.36
N LEU A 167 1.16 -8.62 -13.28
CA LEU A 167 2.52 -9.12 -13.48
C LEU A 167 3.37 -8.90 -12.21
N TYR A 168 3.31 -7.72 -11.62
CA TYR A 168 3.99 -7.41 -10.36
C TYR A 168 3.55 -8.34 -9.23
N ALA A 169 2.25 -8.38 -8.93
CA ALA A 169 1.71 -9.22 -7.86
C ALA A 169 1.91 -10.73 -8.13
N GLY A 170 1.92 -11.15 -9.40
CA GLY A 170 2.24 -12.52 -9.81
C GLY A 170 3.71 -12.87 -9.52
N ASN A 171 4.64 -11.95 -9.75
CA ASN A 171 6.05 -12.13 -9.38
C ASN A 171 6.22 -12.20 -7.86
N LEU A 172 5.52 -11.35 -7.10
CA LEU A 172 5.47 -11.41 -5.63
C LEU A 172 5.00 -12.79 -5.17
N LEU A 173 3.87 -13.29 -5.69
CA LEU A 173 3.33 -14.62 -5.36
C LEU A 173 4.28 -15.76 -5.74
N ALA A 174 4.94 -15.68 -6.90
CA ALA A 174 5.94 -16.68 -7.31
C ALA A 174 7.16 -16.69 -6.38
N ASN A 175 7.62 -15.52 -5.93
CA ASN A 175 8.69 -15.41 -4.94
C ASN A 175 8.29 -16.01 -3.59
N VAL A 176 7.04 -15.77 -3.16
CA VAL A 176 6.49 -16.41 -1.96
C VAL A 176 6.45 -17.93 -2.10
N ALA A 177 5.98 -18.46 -3.23
CA ALA A 177 5.95 -19.91 -3.46
C ALA A 177 7.34 -20.55 -3.38
N ARG A 178 8.36 -19.89 -3.97
CA ARG A 178 9.77 -20.32 -3.90
C ARG A 178 10.28 -20.35 -2.46
N ARG A 179 10.14 -19.26 -1.71
CA ARG A 179 10.66 -19.17 -0.33
C ARG A 179 9.89 -20.08 0.66
N HIS A 180 8.59 -20.26 0.44
CA HIS A 180 7.69 -21.01 1.32
C HIS A 180 7.78 -22.53 1.16
N SER A 181 7.96 -23.01 -0.07
CA SER A 181 7.89 -24.45 -0.36
C SER A 181 8.85 -24.92 -1.46
N ASN A 182 9.86 -24.11 -1.79
CA ASN A 182 10.85 -24.41 -2.84
C ASN A 182 10.19 -24.79 -4.17
N ILE A 183 9.13 -24.07 -4.53
CA ILE A 183 8.32 -24.35 -5.72
C ILE A 183 9.06 -23.85 -6.97
N GLU A 184 9.26 -24.76 -7.92
CA GLU A 184 9.86 -24.48 -9.22
C GLU A 184 9.01 -25.06 -10.34
N GLY A 185 8.74 -24.24 -11.37
CA GLY A 185 7.93 -24.62 -12.52
C GLY A 185 6.41 -24.48 -12.30
N GLN A 186 5.68 -24.43 -13.41
CA GLN A 186 4.23 -24.13 -13.42
C GLN A 186 3.40 -25.24 -12.75
N ASP A 187 3.65 -26.51 -13.08
CA ASP A 187 2.87 -27.63 -12.51
C ASP A 187 2.98 -27.71 -10.98
N ALA A 188 4.18 -27.47 -10.44
CA ALA A 188 4.40 -27.45 -9.00
C ALA A 188 3.71 -26.24 -8.33
N PHE A 189 3.70 -25.10 -9.02
CA PHE A 189 3.00 -23.90 -8.56
C PHE A 189 1.49 -24.11 -8.52
N ASP A 190 0.91 -24.72 -9.55
CA ASP A 190 -0.52 -25.01 -9.59
C ASP A 190 -0.96 -25.97 -8.48
N LEU A 191 -0.16 -27.01 -8.22
CA LEU A 191 -0.38 -27.92 -7.09
C LEU A 191 -0.22 -27.24 -5.73
N TRP A 192 0.75 -26.32 -5.62
CA TRP A 192 0.96 -25.54 -4.40
C TRP A 192 -0.22 -24.62 -4.10
N MET A 193 -0.74 -23.92 -5.12
CA MET A 193 -1.95 -23.10 -5.02
C MET A 193 -3.17 -23.94 -4.63
N GLU A 194 -3.34 -25.13 -5.19
CA GLU A 194 -4.43 -26.06 -4.83
C GLU A 194 -4.32 -26.54 -3.38
N ARG A 195 -3.13 -26.98 -2.97
CA ARG A 195 -2.87 -27.50 -1.62
C ARG A 195 -3.13 -26.46 -0.54
N LEU A 196 -2.81 -25.20 -0.81
CA LEU A 196 -3.04 -24.08 0.11
C LEU A 196 -4.42 -23.42 -0.05
N GLU A 197 -5.25 -23.95 -0.94
CA GLU A 197 -6.60 -23.45 -1.25
C GLU A 197 -6.62 -21.99 -1.74
N LEU A 198 -5.54 -21.56 -2.41
CA LEU A 198 -5.34 -20.19 -2.89
C LEU A 198 -6.06 -19.90 -4.22
N LYS A 199 -6.75 -20.89 -4.79
CA LYS A 199 -7.57 -20.74 -6.00
C LYS A 199 -9.02 -20.31 -5.72
N ASP A 200 -9.40 -20.22 -4.45
CA ASP A 200 -10.77 -19.94 -4.01
C ASP A 200 -10.79 -18.68 -3.11
N PRO A 201 -11.26 -17.52 -3.63
CA PRO A 201 -11.33 -16.27 -2.87
C PRO A 201 -12.08 -16.39 -1.55
N ASP A 202 -13.17 -17.15 -1.50
CA ASP A 202 -13.96 -17.31 -0.28
C ASP A 202 -13.14 -17.97 0.83
N LYS A 203 -12.18 -18.82 0.47
CA LYS A 203 -11.28 -19.47 1.42
C LYS A 203 -10.12 -18.58 1.84
N PHE A 204 -9.37 -18.04 0.88
CA PHE A 204 -8.18 -17.26 1.23
C PHE A 204 -8.50 -15.90 1.85
N LEU A 205 -9.65 -15.29 1.54
CA LEU A 205 -10.07 -14.03 2.18
C LEU A 205 -10.45 -14.23 3.66
N ILE A 206 -11.06 -15.37 4.01
CA ILE A 206 -11.27 -15.73 5.43
C ILE A 206 -9.93 -15.89 6.14
N ARG A 207 -8.94 -16.53 5.49
CA ARG A 207 -7.59 -16.66 6.06
C ARG A 207 -6.89 -15.32 6.21
N LEU A 208 -7.07 -14.40 5.26
CA LEU A 208 -6.53 -13.05 5.34
C LEU A 208 -7.12 -12.28 6.53
N ARG A 209 -8.42 -12.44 6.81
CA ARG A 209 -9.04 -11.87 8.01
C ARG A 209 -8.33 -12.33 9.29
N ASN A 210 -7.97 -13.61 9.38
CA ASN A 210 -7.21 -14.12 10.54
C ASN A 210 -5.81 -13.49 10.63
N VAL A 211 -5.14 -13.25 9.49
CA VAL A 211 -3.85 -12.53 9.47
C VAL A 211 -4.02 -11.11 10.01
N ILE A 212 -5.05 -10.41 9.55
CA ILE A 212 -5.39 -9.06 10.01
C ILE A 212 -5.69 -9.06 11.52
N ASP A 213 -6.49 -10.01 12.01
CA ASP A 213 -6.81 -10.11 13.44
C ASP A 213 -5.56 -10.35 14.30
N VAL A 214 -4.55 -11.07 13.80
CA VAL A 214 -3.26 -11.25 14.48
C VAL A 214 -2.42 -9.97 14.49
N LEU A 215 -2.43 -9.20 13.40
CA LEU A 215 -1.72 -7.91 13.31
C LEU A 215 -2.31 -6.87 14.28
N VAL A 216 -3.63 -6.78 14.33
CA VAL A 216 -4.33 -5.75 15.13
C VAL A 216 -4.58 -6.17 16.57
N GLN A 217 -4.75 -7.46 16.84
CA GLN A 217 -5.12 -7.98 18.15
C GLN A 217 -6.37 -7.23 18.70
N GLU A 218 -6.24 -6.58 19.85
CA GLU A 218 -7.32 -5.82 20.51
C GLU A 218 -7.32 -4.33 20.10
N ASP A 219 -6.28 -3.84 19.39
CA ASP A 219 -6.02 -2.43 19.13
C ASP A 219 -6.72 -1.91 17.84
N TRP A 220 -8.01 -2.20 17.71
CA TRP A 220 -8.83 -1.69 16.62
C TRP A 220 -9.16 -0.20 16.82
N TRP A 221 -8.84 0.64 15.83
CA TRP A 221 -9.12 2.09 15.89
C TRP A 221 -10.53 2.48 15.41
N PHE A 222 -11.29 1.52 14.88
CA PHE A 222 -12.64 1.73 14.36
C PHE A 222 -13.52 0.48 14.50
N ASP A 223 -14.84 0.71 14.48
CA ASP A 223 -15.83 -0.36 14.51
C ASP A 223 -15.99 -0.98 13.11
N ARG A 224 -15.36 -2.15 12.93
CA ARG A 224 -15.39 -2.90 11.67
C ARG A 224 -16.79 -3.37 11.29
N GLU A 225 -17.61 -3.76 12.26
CA GLU A 225 -18.95 -4.27 12.00
C GLU A 225 -19.83 -3.12 11.51
N ALA A 226 -19.78 -1.97 12.19
CA ALA A 226 -20.50 -0.78 11.78
C ALA A 226 -20.08 -0.27 10.39
N LEU A 227 -18.80 -0.38 10.03
CA LEU A 227 -18.31 -0.04 8.69
C LEU A 227 -18.74 -1.07 7.62
N GLN A 228 -18.74 -2.37 7.95
CA GLN A 228 -19.18 -3.42 7.02
C GLN A 228 -20.68 -3.33 6.71
N GLU A 229 -21.50 -2.97 7.69
CA GLU A 229 -22.95 -2.78 7.50
C GLU A 229 -23.29 -1.64 6.53
N GLN A 230 -22.36 -0.71 6.29
CA GLN A 230 -22.55 0.40 5.36
C GLN A 230 -22.23 0.03 3.90
N LEU A 231 -21.60 -1.12 3.67
CA LEU A 231 -21.27 -1.57 2.32
C LEU A 231 -22.55 -1.88 1.54
N PRO A 232 -22.59 -1.56 0.23
CA PRO A 232 -23.71 -1.96 -0.61
C PRO A 232 -23.90 -3.49 -0.57
N GLU A 233 -25.15 -3.95 -0.50
CA GLU A 233 -25.46 -5.37 -0.74
C GLU A 233 -24.99 -5.75 -2.15
N SER A 234 -24.19 -6.82 -2.24
CA SER A 234 -23.62 -7.34 -3.48
C SER A 234 -24.55 -8.25 -4.28
#